data_AF-A0A7K2WFJ8-F1
#
_entry.id   AF-A0A7K2WFJ8-F1
#
_cell.length_a   1.000
_cell.length_b   1.000
_cell.length_c   1.000
_cell.angle_alpha   90.00
_cell.angle_beta   90.00
_cell.angle_gamma   90.00
#
_symmetry.space_group_name_H-M   'P 1'
#
loop_
_entity.id
_entity.type
_entity.pdbx_description
1 polymer ?
#
loop_
_entity_poly.entity_id
_entity_poly.type
_entity_poly.pdbx_seq_one_letter_code
_entity_poly.pdbx_strand_id
1 'polypeptide(L)' 'MTPQRPGARASGAETEVLDFPLPQPGTMGPPEKCAQLRRSCPMARVRMPMDATAWYATRYEDVR' A
#
# COMPACT_ATOMS: atom_id res chain seq x y z
N MET A 1 -9.49 0.73 -27.64
CA MET A 1 -9.08 -0.56 -27.07
C MET A 1 -7.60 -0.43 -26.68
N THR A 2 -7.32 -0.19 -25.41
CA THR A 2 -5.96 0.05 -24.91
C THR A 2 -5.24 -1.30 -24.74
N PRO A 3 -4.01 -1.49 -25.25
CA PRO A 3 -3.34 -2.77 -25.20
C PRO A 3 -2.87 -3.12 -23.78
N GLN A 4 -3.27 -4.30 -23.30
CA GLN A 4 -2.81 -4.90 -22.05
C GLN A 4 -1.38 -5.41 -22.20
N ARG A 5 -0.52 -5.07 -21.24
CA ARG A 5 0.89 -5.49 -21.19
C ARG A 5 0.99 -6.87 -20.50
N PRO A 6 1.59 -7.90 -21.11
CA PRO A 6 1.66 -9.23 -20.53
C PRO A 6 2.90 -9.40 -19.64
N GLY A 7 2.74 -10.10 -18.51
CA GLY A 7 3.84 -10.78 -17.82
C GLY A 7 4.01 -10.45 -16.35
N ALA A 8 3.40 -11.26 -15.47
CA ALA A 8 4.09 -11.93 -14.37
C ALA A 8 3.09 -12.84 -13.63
N ARG A 9 3.30 -14.14 -13.78
CA ARG A 9 2.60 -15.19 -13.03
C ARG A 9 3.13 -15.16 -11.59
N ALA A 10 2.32 -14.70 -10.64
CA ALA A 10 2.56 -14.88 -9.21
C ALA A 10 1.20 -15.07 -8.51
N SER A 11 0.69 -16.30 -8.51
CA SER A 11 -0.41 -16.67 -7.62
C SER A 11 0.20 -16.93 -6.24
N GLY A 12 -0.18 -16.11 -5.25
CA GLY A 12 0.31 -16.25 -3.88
C GLY A 12 0.02 -15.10 -2.92
N ALA A 13 -0.64 -14.03 -3.36
CA ALA A 13 -1.47 -13.12 -2.57
C ALA A 13 -1.98 -12.10 -3.57
N GLU A 14 -3.28 -12.10 -3.84
CA GLU A 14 -3.92 -10.97 -4.50
C GLU A 14 -3.59 -9.75 -3.61
N THR A 15 -2.56 -8.98 -3.97
CA THR A 15 -2.12 -7.87 -3.13
C THR A 15 -3.13 -6.77 -3.37
N GLU A 16 -4.22 -6.83 -2.61
CA GLU A 16 -5.30 -5.86 -2.62
C GLU A 16 -4.67 -4.46 -2.62
N VAL A 17 -4.93 -3.70 -3.68
CA VAL A 17 -4.38 -2.36 -3.82
C VAL A 17 -5.18 -1.47 -2.90
N LEU A 18 -4.59 -1.11 -1.76
CA LEU A 18 -5.26 -0.33 -0.73
C LEU A 18 -5.15 1.16 -1.06
N ASP A 19 -6.19 1.94 -0.79
CA ASP A 19 -6.04 3.39 -0.84
C ASP A 19 -5.04 3.85 0.22
N PHE A 20 -4.14 4.76 -0.19
CA PHE A 20 -3.10 5.30 0.65
C PHE A 20 -3.73 5.91 1.93
N PRO A 21 -3.35 5.41 3.12
CA PRO A 21 -3.93 5.88 4.38
C PRO A 21 -3.42 7.27 4.71
N LEU A 22 -4.09 8.30 4.18
CA LEU A 22 -3.86 9.68 4.57
C LEU A 22 -4.63 9.97 5.87
N PRO A 23 -3.96 10.52 6.91
CA PRO A 23 -4.68 11.04 8.06
C PRO A 23 -5.55 12.22 7.64
N GLN A 24 -6.66 12.42 8.34
CA GLN A 24 -7.46 13.62 8.15
C GLN A 24 -6.66 14.85 8.62
N PRO A 25 -6.79 16.01 7.94
CA PRO A 25 -6.18 17.24 8.41
C PRO A 25 -6.63 17.55 9.84
N GLY A 26 -5.68 17.72 10.76
CA GLY A 26 -5.94 17.96 12.19
C GLY A 26 -5.88 16.71 13.07
N THR A 27 -5.71 15.51 12.52
CA THR A 27 -5.42 14.30 13.33
C THR A 27 -3.96 14.27 13.75
N MET A 28 -3.71 14.13 15.05
CA MET A 28 -2.38 13.92 15.60
C MET A 28 -2.01 12.44 15.60
N GLY A 29 -0.85 12.12 15.03
CA GLY A 29 -0.28 10.77 15.03
C GLY A 29 -0.53 9.98 13.74
N PRO A 30 -0.01 8.75 13.67
CA PRO A 30 -0.14 7.89 12.49
C PRO A 30 -1.58 7.36 12.34
N PRO A 31 -2.07 7.18 11.10
CA PRO A 31 -3.37 6.57 10.84
C PRO A 31 -3.50 5.17 11.45
N GLU A 32 -4.67 4.83 11.99
CA GLU A 32 -4.95 3.49 12.55
C GLU A 32 -4.71 2.37 11.52
N LYS A 33 -5.01 2.65 10.24
CA LYS A 33 -4.76 1.73 9.12
C LYS A 33 -3.28 1.38 8.98
N CYS A 34 -2.35 2.28 9.33
CA CYS A 34 -0.92 1.97 9.37
C CYS A 34 -0.58 0.96 10.47
N ALA A 35 -1.19 1.09 11.66
CA ALA A 35 -1.00 0.13 12.75
C ALA A 35 -1.57 -1.25 12.40
N GLN A 36 -2.71 -1.29 11.70
CA GLN A 36 -3.31 -2.53 11.21
C GLN A 36 -2.42 -3.20 10.15
N LEU A 37 -1.97 -2.44 9.14
CA LEU A 37 -1.07 -2.91 8.09
C LEU A 37 0.21 -3.50 8.67
N ARG A 38 0.84 -2.82 9.62
CA ARG A 38 2.07 -3.31 10.26
C ARG A 38 1.91 -4.69 10.92
N ARG A 39 0.72 -5.01 11.43
CA ARG A 39 0.41 -6.30 12.07
C ARG A 39 0.10 -7.40 11.05
N SER A 40 -0.69 -7.10 10.01
CA SER A 40 -1.16 -8.10 9.04
C SER A 40 -0.24 -8.24 7.83
N CYS A 41 0.19 -7.13 7.24
CA CYS A 41 0.96 -7.09 6.00
C CYS A 41 1.88 -5.85 6.00
N PRO A 42 3.13 -5.99 6.48
CA PRO A 42 4.01 -4.84 6.72
C PRO A 42 4.43 -4.10 5.45
N MET A 43 4.32 -4.76 4.29
CA MET A 43 4.60 -4.23 2.97
C MET A 43 3.38 -4.45 2.06
N ALA A 44 2.65 -3.37 1.78
CA ALA A 44 1.40 -3.43 1.01
C ALA A 44 1.50 -2.56 -0.25
N ARG A 45 0.75 -2.93 -1.31
CA ARG A 45 0.58 -2.04 -2.47
C ARG A 45 -0.49 -1.02 -2.17
N VAL A 46 -0.18 0.26 -2.41
CA VAL A 46 -1.10 1.37 -2.20
C VAL A 46 -1.34 2.18 -3.46
N ARG A 47 -2.57 2.67 -3.63
CA ARG A 47 -2.92 3.69 -4.62
C ARG A 47 -2.74 5.07 -4.02
N MET A 48 -1.86 5.85 -4.63
CA MET A 48 -1.58 7.24 -4.27
C MET A 48 -2.68 8.17 -4.81
N PRO A 49 -2.87 9.36 -4.22
CA PRO A 49 -3.84 10.36 -4.69
C PRO A 49 -3.63 10.83 -6.13
N MET A 50 -2.44 10.59 -6.69
CA MET A 50 -2.04 10.97 -8.05
C MET A 50 -2.24 9.82 -9.06
N ASP A 51 -3.10 8.85 -8.72
CA ASP A 51 -3.38 7.61 -9.48
C ASP A 51 -2.16 6.70 -9.72
N ALA A 52 -1.05 6.96 -9.03
CA ALA A 52 0.14 6.12 -9.05
C ALA A 52 0.00 4.96 -8.07
N THR A 53 0.51 3.77 -8.43
CA THR A 53 0.65 2.66 -7.48
C THR A 53 2.05 2.62 -6.92
N ALA A 54 2.19 2.46 -5.60
CA ALA A 54 3.47 2.36 -4.92
C ALA A 54 3.46 1.24 -3.87
N TRP A 55 4.65 0.83 -3.44
CA TRP A 55 4.82 -0.02 -2.26
C TRP A 55 4.84 0.84 -0.99
N TYR A 56 4.13 0.40 0.03
CA TYR A 56 4.04 1.06 1.33
C TYR A 56 4.59 0.14 2.41
N ALA A 57 5.75 0.52 2.95
CA ALA A 57 6.42 -0.17 4.04
C ALA A 57 6.07 0.50 5.37
N THR A 58 5.70 -0.32 6.36
CA THR A 58 5.26 0.15 7.70
C THR A 58 6.21 -0.23 8.83
N ARG A 59 7.12 -1.17 8.59
CA ARG A 59 8.16 -1.52 9.56
C ARG A 59 9.43 -0.75 9.26
N TYR A 60 10.12 -0.41 10.35
CA TYR A 60 11.38 0.30 10.25
C TYR A 60 12.48 -0.54 9.61
N GLU A 61 12.43 -1.87 9.79
CA GLU A 61 13.36 -2.82 9.16
C GLU A 61 13.27 -2.84 7.63
N ASP A 62 12.09 -2.57 7.06
CA ASP A 62 11.87 -2.55 5.61
C ASP A 62 12.30 -1.23 4.95
N VAL A 63 12.56 -0.19 5.75
CA VAL A 63 12.91 1.17 5.29
C VAL A 63 14.39 1.49 5.52
N ARG A 64 15.00 0.91 6.55
CA ARG A 64 16.44 1.01 6.85
C ARG A 64 17.28 0.46 5.68
#